data_AF-A0A2V3PHX1-F1
#
_entry.id   AF-A0A2V3PHX1-F1
#
_cell.length_a   1.000
_cell.length_b   1.000
_cell.length_c   1.000
_cell.angle_alpha   90.00
_cell.angle_beta   90.00
_cell.angle_gamma   90.00
#
_symmetry.space_group_name_H-M   'P 1'
#
loop_
_entity.id
_entity.type
_entity.pdbx_description
1 polymer ?
#
loop_
_entity_poly.entity_id
_entity_poly.type
_entity_poly.pdbx_seq_one_letter_code
_entity_poly.pdbx_strand_id
1 'polypeptide(L)'
;MKHNINLPSVLVWIIYPVTFTLFIIFCFMTCNSKPLGSKDAKVSTQNQTPGFVMVSIPDSLKQPKDRAEYLVNHYWDNFNFSDTSYTHLPEVTEQAFANYIEILPHTQKEIADTSINTLLNKAKEEQTGTMYPYFCDLFKKYLYEPNSPLRNDDFYIPVVRYIINDSISDEAEKERANSNW
;
A
#
# COMPACT_ATOMS: atom_id res chain seq x y z
N MET A 1 -49.58 49.49 -14.49
CA MET A 1 -49.30 48.14 -13.97
C MET A 1 -47.80 48.06 -13.70
N LYS A 2 -47.36 48.26 -12.45
CA LYS A 2 -45.95 48.31 -12.07
C LYS A 2 -45.39 46.88 -12.10
N HIS A 3 -44.55 46.55 -13.07
CA HIS A 3 -43.74 45.34 -13.03
C HIS A 3 -42.50 45.62 -12.16
N ASN A 4 -42.56 45.14 -10.91
CA ASN A 4 -41.40 45.05 -10.03
C ASN A 4 -40.49 43.93 -10.55
N ILE A 5 -39.42 44.31 -11.25
CA ILE A 5 -38.35 43.39 -11.63
C ILE A 5 -37.42 43.29 -10.42
N ASN A 6 -37.43 42.16 -9.73
CA ASN A 6 -36.53 41.88 -8.61
C ASN A 6 -35.08 41.79 -9.14
N LEU A 7 -34.31 42.85 -8.90
CA LEU A 7 -32.91 42.97 -9.29
C LEU A 7 -31.97 41.84 -8.75
N PRO A 8 -32.19 41.20 -7.58
CA PRO A 8 -31.20 40.24 -7.06
C PRO A 8 -31.25 38.85 -7.71
N SER A 9 -32.32 38.46 -8.41
CA SER A 9 -32.42 37.12 -9.02
C SER A 9 -31.77 37.02 -10.40
N VAL A 10 -31.76 38.11 -11.18
CA VAL A 10 -31.17 38.14 -12.53
C VAL A 10 -29.64 38.23 -12.47
N LEU A 11 -29.11 38.94 -11.47
CA LEU A 11 -27.67 39.03 -11.22
C LEU A 11 -27.06 37.65 -10.89
N VAL A 12 -27.76 36.81 -10.12
CA VAL A 12 -27.29 35.47 -9.74
C VAL A 12 -27.25 34.53 -10.94
N TRP A 13 -28.24 34.58 -11.83
CA TRP A 13 -28.33 33.65 -12.97
C TRP A 13 -27.38 33.97 -14.13
N ILE A 14 -26.86 35.20 -14.21
CA ILE A 14 -25.95 35.61 -15.29
C ILE A 14 -24.50 35.68 -14.79
N ILE A 15 -24.27 36.18 -13.57
CA ILE A 15 -22.91 36.31 -13.03
C ILE A 15 -22.34 34.94 -12.64
N TYR A 16 -23.15 34.08 -12.01
CA TYR A 16 -22.69 32.77 -11.55
C TYR A 16 -22.17 31.84 -12.66
N PRO A 17 -22.85 31.67 -13.82
CA PRO A 17 -22.32 30.84 -14.91
C PRO A 17 -21.09 31.47 -15.57
N VAL A 18 -20.96 32.79 -15.61
CA VAL A 18 -19.79 33.48 -16.19
C VAL A 18 -18.57 33.35 -15.28
N THR A 19 -18.74 33.45 -13.95
CA THR A 19 -17.65 33.20 -13.00
C THR A 19 -17.29 31.73 -12.90
N PHE A 20 -18.27 30.83 -12.99
CA PHE A 20 -18.05 29.38 -12.94
C PHE A 20 -17.31 28.86 -14.19
N THR A 21 -17.62 29.40 -15.38
CA THR A 21 -16.92 29.06 -16.62
C THR A 21 -15.48 29.59 -16.64
N LEU A 22 -15.22 30.79 -16.11
CA LEU A 22 -13.86 31.31 -15.94
C LEU A 22 -13.00 30.48 -14.96
N PHE A 23 -13.61 29.93 -13.90
CA PHE A 23 -12.91 29.07 -12.93
C PHE A 23 -12.56 27.69 -13.50
N ILE A 24 -13.44 27.10 -14.33
CA ILE A 24 -13.19 25.82 -15.02
C ILE A 24 -12.06 25.95 -16.06
N ILE A 25 -11.96 27.08 -16.77
CA ILE A 25 -10.91 27.31 -17.78
C ILE A 25 -9.51 27.46 -17.12
N PHE A 26 -9.45 27.94 -15.87
CA PHE A 26 -8.20 28.06 -15.12
C PHE A 26 -7.67 26.72 -14.58
N CYS A 27 -8.48 25.65 -14.61
CA CYS A 27 -8.07 24.30 -14.21
C CYS A 27 -7.47 23.45 -15.35
N PHE A 28 -7.38 23.95 -16.58
CA PHE A 28 -6.87 23.18 -17.73
C PHE A 28 -5.46 23.57 -18.22
N MET A 29 -4.68 24.34 -17.45
CA MET A 29 -3.27 24.60 -17.77
C MET A 29 -2.30 24.17 -16.66
N THR A 30 -2.04 22.87 -16.60
CA THR A 30 -0.78 22.20 -16.21
C THR A 30 -1.08 20.70 -16.27
N CYS A 31 -0.63 19.95 -17.28
CA CYS A 31 0.75 19.46 -17.33
C CYS A 31 1.15 19.10 -18.78
N ASN A 32 2.32 19.59 -19.20
CA ASN A 32 2.99 19.21 -20.44
C ASN A 32 3.44 17.73 -20.39
N SER A 33 2.81 16.83 -21.14
CA SER A 33 3.44 15.56 -21.51
C SER A 33 4.27 15.74 -22.78
N LYS A 34 5.59 15.84 -22.61
CA LYS A 34 6.54 15.63 -23.71
C LYS A 34 6.41 14.16 -24.17
N PRO A 35 6.43 13.85 -25.48
CA PRO A 35 6.47 12.46 -25.92
C PRO A 35 7.88 11.92 -25.70
N LEU A 36 8.03 10.95 -24.78
CA LEU A 36 9.31 10.27 -24.57
C LEU A 36 9.40 9.06 -25.49
N GLY A 37 10.23 9.22 -26.52
CA GLY A 37 10.73 8.11 -27.31
C GLY A 37 11.56 7.15 -26.46
N SER A 38 11.54 5.89 -26.90
CA SER A 38 12.35 4.77 -26.45
C SER A 38 13.82 5.14 -26.14
N LYS A 39 14.29 4.81 -24.93
CA LYS A 39 15.55 4.09 -24.64
C LYS A 39 15.82 3.97 -23.13
N ASP A 40 16.17 2.74 -22.76
CA ASP A 40 16.93 2.27 -21.59
C ASP A 40 16.26 2.26 -20.21
N ALA A 41 16.17 1.03 -19.68
CA ALA A 41 15.74 0.68 -18.34
C ALA A 41 16.58 1.42 -17.29
N LYS A 42 15.98 2.45 -16.69
CA LYS A 42 16.49 3.08 -15.48
C LYS A 42 15.93 2.30 -14.30
N VAL A 43 16.80 1.56 -13.62
CA VAL A 43 16.55 0.96 -12.31
C VAL A 43 15.92 2.04 -11.41
N SER A 44 14.68 1.83 -10.99
CA SER A 44 13.98 2.73 -10.07
C SER A 44 14.81 2.89 -8.81
N THR A 45 15.21 4.13 -8.56
CA THR A 45 15.68 4.60 -7.25
C THR A 45 14.64 4.17 -6.22
N GLN A 46 15.03 3.28 -5.31
CA GLN A 46 14.24 2.90 -4.15
C GLN A 46 13.86 4.19 -3.41
N ASN A 47 12.57 4.51 -3.37
CA ASN A 47 12.05 5.55 -2.51
C ASN A 47 12.39 5.15 -1.07
N GLN A 48 13.41 5.80 -0.49
CA GLN A 48 13.74 5.63 0.91
C GLN A 48 12.57 6.18 1.73
N THR A 49 11.75 5.30 2.28
CA THR A 49 10.76 5.70 3.29
C THR A 49 11.51 6.31 4.47
N PRO A 50 11.19 7.53 4.93
CA PRO A 50 11.82 8.11 6.11
C PRO A 50 11.75 7.13 7.28
N GLY A 51 12.89 6.71 7.85
CA GLY A 51 12.94 5.84 9.02
C GLY A 51 12.95 4.31 8.76
N PHE A 52 12.64 3.83 7.56
CA PHE A 52 12.77 2.39 7.23
C PHE A 52 14.09 2.12 6.50
N VAL A 53 14.93 1.26 7.06
CA VAL A 53 16.27 0.96 6.51
C VAL A 53 16.21 -0.31 5.65
N MET A 54 16.31 -0.15 4.33
CA MET A 54 16.30 -1.29 3.42
C MET A 54 17.62 -2.08 3.45
N VAL A 55 17.55 -3.40 3.22
CA VAL A 55 18.72 -4.26 3.03
C VAL A 55 19.47 -3.91 1.74
N SER A 56 20.79 -3.98 1.76
CA SER A 56 21.61 -3.83 0.56
C SER A 56 21.55 -5.09 -0.30
N ILE A 57 21.16 -4.96 -1.57
CA ILE A 57 21.16 -6.09 -2.51
C ILE A 57 22.61 -6.40 -2.94
N PRO A 58 23.09 -7.65 -2.82
CA PRO A 58 24.43 -8.03 -3.25
C PRO A 58 24.68 -7.73 -4.74
N ASP A 59 25.84 -7.15 -5.04
CA ASP A 59 26.24 -6.82 -6.42
C ASP A 59 26.39 -8.06 -7.32
N SER A 60 26.56 -9.25 -6.72
CA SER A 60 26.57 -10.52 -7.44
C SER A 60 25.23 -10.86 -8.09
N LEU A 61 24.10 -10.35 -7.57
CA LEU A 61 22.77 -10.60 -8.12
C LEU A 61 22.50 -9.66 -9.30
N LYS A 62 22.61 -10.21 -10.52
CA LYS A 62 22.45 -9.46 -11.76
C LYS A 62 21.04 -9.52 -12.34
N GLN A 63 20.34 -10.65 -12.20
CA GLN A 63 19.01 -10.80 -12.79
C GLN A 63 17.96 -10.07 -11.95
N PRO A 64 17.02 -9.33 -12.57
CA PRO A 64 15.96 -8.63 -11.84
C PRO A 64 15.15 -9.54 -10.92
N LYS A 65 14.84 -10.76 -11.39
CA LYS A 65 14.10 -11.77 -10.62
C LYS A 65 14.86 -12.18 -9.35
N ASP A 66 16.14 -12.55 -9.47
CA ASP A 66 16.97 -12.94 -8.31
C ASP A 66 17.09 -11.80 -7.30
N ARG A 67 17.15 -10.55 -7.77
CA ARG A 67 17.17 -9.36 -6.91
C ARG A 67 15.85 -9.16 -6.18
N ALA A 68 14.71 -9.38 -6.84
CA ALA A 68 13.38 -9.31 -6.21
C ALA A 68 13.20 -10.43 -5.17
N GLU A 69 13.59 -11.66 -5.51
CA GLU A 69 13.54 -12.81 -4.59
C GLU A 69 14.43 -12.59 -3.36
N TYR A 70 15.64 -12.04 -3.54
CA TYR A 70 16.47 -11.63 -2.41
C TYR A 70 15.79 -10.55 -1.57
N LEU A 71 15.28 -9.50 -2.23
CA LEU A 71 14.70 -8.36 -1.53
C LEU A 71 13.47 -8.77 -0.71
N VAL A 72 12.59 -9.62 -1.23
CA VAL A 72 11.39 -10.11 -0.52
C VAL A 72 11.75 -10.96 0.70
N ASN A 73 12.80 -11.79 0.62
CA ASN A 73 13.23 -12.61 1.75
C ASN A 73 13.91 -11.80 2.87
N HIS A 74 14.59 -10.72 2.51
CA HIS A 74 15.39 -9.91 3.43
C HIS A 74 14.78 -8.54 3.75
N TYR A 75 13.58 -8.24 3.23
CA TYR A 75 12.97 -6.91 3.30
C TYR A 75 12.90 -6.37 4.73
N TRP A 76 12.52 -7.24 5.66
CA TRP A 76 12.25 -6.90 7.06
C TRP A 76 13.42 -7.18 8.00
N ASP A 77 14.62 -7.45 7.49
CA ASP A 77 15.76 -7.86 8.35
C ASP A 77 16.29 -6.74 9.24
N ASN A 78 16.19 -5.49 8.78
CA ASN A 78 16.57 -4.32 9.57
C ASN A 78 15.41 -3.72 10.39
N PHE A 79 14.20 -4.29 10.29
CA PHE A 79 13.04 -3.79 11.02
C PHE A 79 13.03 -4.33 12.45
N ASN A 80 12.97 -3.43 13.43
CA ASN A 80 12.93 -3.81 14.84
C ASN A 80 11.48 -4.10 15.29
N PHE A 81 11.07 -5.36 15.23
CA PHE A 81 9.73 -5.80 15.67
C PHE A 81 9.47 -5.53 17.16
N SER A 82 10.49 -5.45 18.01
CA SER A 82 10.29 -5.16 19.44
C SER A 82 9.96 -3.70 19.73
N ASP A 83 10.13 -2.80 18.76
CA ASP A 83 9.77 -1.39 18.91
C ASP A 83 8.34 -1.14 18.40
N THR A 84 7.37 -1.29 19.30
CA THR A 84 5.94 -1.18 18.97
C THR A 84 5.50 0.25 18.62
N SER A 85 6.35 1.27 18.81
CA SER A 85 6.05 2.63 18.36
C SER A 85 5.82 2.70 16.85
N TYR A 86 6.42 1.79 16.08
CA TYR A 86 6.24 1.67 14.64
C TYR A 86 4.80 1.34 14.20
N THR A 87 3.96 0.83 15.09
CA THR A 87 2.53 0.61 14.82
C THR A 87 1.72 1.91 14.82
N HIS A 88 2.30 2.99 15.35
CA HIS A 88 1.70 4.33 15.40
C HIS A 88 2.35 5.33 14.44
N LEU A 89 3.27 4.86 13.59
CA LEU A 89 3.98 5.66 12.58
C LEU A 89 3.67 5.13 11.17
N PRO A 90 2.44 5.33 10.66
CA PRO A 90 2.02 4.79 9.37
C PRO A 90 2.91 5.28 8.21
N GLU A 91 3.42 6.51 8.27
CA GLU A 91 4.35 7.07 7.29
C GLU A 91 5.66 6.26 7.15
N VAL A 92 6.00 5.44 8.15
CA VAL A 92 7.15 4.54 8.14
C VAL A 92 6.71 3.13 7.78
N THR A 93 5.94 2.48 8.67
CA THR A 93 5.70 1.04 8.58
C THR A 93 4.67 0.69 7.54
N GLU A 94 3.60 1.48 7.42
CA GLU A 94 2.57 1.22 6.41
C GLU A 94 3.12 1.48 5.00
N GLN A 95 3.91 2.54 4.82
CA GLN A 95 4.57 2.79 3.53
C GLN A 95 5.59 1.71 3.18
N ALA A 96 6.40 1.25 4.14
CA ALA A 96 7.31 0.11 3.93
C ALA A 96 6.53 -1.16 3.59
N PHE A 97 5.39 -1.39 4.23
CA PHE A 97 4.54 -2.53 3.94
C PHE A 97 3.93 -2.47 2.52
N ALA A 98 3.41 -1.32 2.10
CA ALA A 98 2.90 -1.14 0.74
C ALA A 98 4.00 -1.41 -0.31
N ASN A 99 5.20 -0.87 -0.10
CA ASN A 99 6.37 -1.13 -0.94
C ASN A 99 6.76 -2.62 -0.96
N TYR A 100 6.65 -3.32 0.17
CA TYR A 100 6.87 -4.77 0.25
C TYR A 100 5.87 -5.54 -0.62
N ILE A 101 4.58 -5.22 -0.53
CA ILE A 101 3.52 -5.85 -1.33
C ILE A 101 3.77 -5.66 -2.83
N GLU A 102 4.24 -4.49 -3.27
CA GLU A 102 4.56 -4.23 -4.67
C GLU A 102 5.67 -5.12 -5.24
N ILE A 103 6.53 -5.69 -4.38
CA ILE A 103 7.64 -6.56 -4.84
C ILE A 103 7.19 -8.01 -5.01
N LEU A 104 6.18 -8.47 -4.26
CA LEU A 104 5.70 -9.87 -4.28
C LEU A 104 5.38 -10.41 -5.69
N PRO A 105 4.72 -9.66 -6.60
CA PRO A 105 4.43 -10.14 -7.96
C PRO A 105 5.68 -10.40 -8.82
N HIS A 106 6.85 -9.94 -8.40
CA HIS A 106 8.12 -10.09 -9.13
C HIS A 106 8.93 -11.31 -8.71
N THR A 107 8.42 -12.12 -7.77
CA THR A 107 9.06 -13.34 -7.28
C THR A 107 8.29 -14.59 -7.72
N GLN A 108 8.88 -15.76 -7.48
CA GLN A 108 8.10 -17.00 -7.50
C GLN A 108 7.04 -16.97 -6.38
N LYS A 109 5.90 -17.61 -6.62
CA LYS A 109 4.78 -17.60 -5.69
C LYS A 109 5.18 -18.21 -4.34
N GLU A 110 5.93 -19.30 -4.37
CA GLU A 110 6.39 -20.02 -3.19
C GLU A 110 7.30 -19.14 -2.31
N ILE A 111 8.09 -18.26 -2.93
CA ILE A 111 8.96 -17.31 -2.24
C ILE A 111 8.13 -16.19 -1.60
N ALA A 112 7.14 -15.66 -2.32
CA ALA A 112 6.21 -14.68 -1.76
C ALA A 112 5.45 -15.25 -0.56
N ASP A 113 4.85 -16.44 -0.70
CA ASP A 113 4.11 -17.13 0.36
C ASP A 113 5.01 -17.37 1.59
N THR A 114 6.26 -17.78 1.37
CA THR A 114 7.24 -18.00 2.47
C THR A 114 7.62 -16.70 3.16
N SER A 115 7.82 -15.62 2.41
CA SER A 115 8.16 -14.31 2.97
C SER A 115 7.01 -13.73 3.81
N ILE A 116 5.76 -13.88 3.36
CA ILE A 116 4.56 -13.49 4.12
C ILE A 116 4.52 -14.22 5.46
N ASN A 117 4.69 -15.55 5.44
CA ASN A 117 4.71 -16.35 6.67
C ASN A 117 5.87 -15.95 7.59
N THR A 118 7.03 -15.62 7.03
CA THR A 118 8.19 -15.16 7.79
C THR A 118 7.91 -13.83 8.49
N LEU A 119 7.29 -12.88 7.80
CA LEU A 119 6.89 -11.60 8.38
C LEU A 119 5.92 -11.81 9.55
N LEU A 120 4.87 -12.61 9.35
CA LEU A 120 3.89 -12.91 10.39
C LEU A 120 4.52 -13.64 11.58
N ASN A 121 5.44 -14.59 11.36
CA ASN A 121 6.20 -15.24 12.43
C ASN A 121 7.01 -14.22 13.25
N LYS A 122 7.79 -13.35 12.59
CA LYS A 122 8.58 -12.31 13.27
C LYS A 122 7.69 -11.36 14.08
N ALA A 123 6.54 -10.96 13.52
CA ALA A 123 5.57 -10.12 14.21
C ALA A 123 4.90 -10.83 15.41
N LYS A 124 4.70 -12.15 15.31
CA LYS A 124 4.12 -13.00 16.35
C LYS A 124 5.07 -13.27 17.52
N GLU A 125 6.36 -13.32 17.27
CA GLU A 125 7.40 -13.50 18.31
C GLU A 125 7.57 -12.27 19.21
N GLU A 126 7.04 -11.12 18.80
CA GLU A 126 6.99 -9.90 19.60
C GLU A 126 6.15 -10.11 20.87
N GLN A 127 6.69 -9.71 22.03
CA GLN A 127 6.19 -10.14 23.34
C GLN A 127 4.91 -9.43 23.82
N THR A 128 4.67 -8.20 23.37
CA THR A 128 3.49 -7.42 23.78
C THR A 128 2.22 -7.83 23.02
N GLY A 129 2.37 -8.57 21.91
CA GLY A 129 1.24 -8.98 21.07
C GLY A 129 0.67 -7.84 20.23
N THR A 130 1.42 -6.75 20.03
CA THR A 130 0.93 -5.57 19.30
C THR A 130 1.27 -5.66 17.81
N MET A 131 2.44 -6.20 17.47
CA MET A 131 2.89 -6.24 16.07
C MET A 131 2.09 -7.21 15.21
N TYR A 132 1.78 -8.39 15.73
CA TYR A 132 1.04 -9.40 14.99
C TYR A 132 -0.32 -8.92 14.47
N PRO A 133 -1.26 -8.42 15.32
CA PRO A 133 -2.53 -7.91 14.84
C PRO A 133 -2.36 -6.71 13.90
N TYR A 134 -1.39 -5.84 14.17
CA TYR A 134 -1.10 -4.71 13.28
C TYR A 134 -0.74 -5.14 11.85
N PHE A 135 0.14 -6.13 11.70
CA PHE A 135 0.49 -6.65 10.37
C PHE A 135 -0.67 -7.43 9.72
N CYS A 136 -1.46 -8.19 10.50
CA CYS A 136 -2.68 -8.83 9.99
C CYS A 136 -3.67 -7.81 9.41
N ASP A 137 -3.85 -6.67 10.10
CA ASP A 137 -4.70 -5.57 9.64
C ASP A 137 -4.14 -4.92 8.37
N LEU A 138 -2.83 -4.73 8.25
CA LEU A 138 -2.21 -4.24 7.02
C LEU A 138 -2.40 -5.21 5.86
N PHE A 139 -2.19 -6.51 6.06
CA PHE A 139 -2.45 -7.53 5.03
C PHE A 139 -3.90 -7.51 4.57
N LYS A 140 -4.84 -7.44 5.50
CA LYS A 140 -6.27 -7.31 5.15
C LYS A 140 -6.54 -6.02 4.37
N LYS A 141 -6.09 -4.88 4.89
CA LYS A 141 -6.28 -3.55 4.30
C LYS A 141 -5.80 -3.49 2.85
N TYR A 142 -4.62 -4.06 2.58
CA TYR A 142 -3.99 -3.93 1.27
C TYR A 142 -4.34 -5.07 0.31
N LEU A 143 -4.44 -6.31 0.78
CA LEU A 143 -4.62 -7.45 -0.12
C LEU A 143 -6.08 -7.91 -0.25
N TYR A 144 -6.93 -7.65 0.75
CA TYR A 144 -8.29 -8.19 0.78
C TYR A 144 -9.38 -7.13 0.53
N GLU A 145 -9.28 -5.96 1.17
CA GLU A 145 -10.32 -4.94 1.11
C GLU A 145 -10.68 -4.56 -0.35
N PRO A 146 -11.99 -4.53 -0.72
CA PRO A 146 -12.42 -4.34 -2.12
C PRO A 146 -11.92 -3.06 -2.78
N ASN A 147 -11.70 -2.01 -2.00
CA ASN A 147 -11.28 -0.70 -2.48
C ASN A 147 -9.75 -0.54 -2.49
N SER A 148 -8.99 -1.56 -2.10
CA SER A 148 -7.54 -1.47 -2.12
C SER A 148 -7.01 -1.49 -3.57
N PRO A 149 -6.16 -0.53 -3.96
CA PRO A 149 -5.48 -0.59 -5.25
C PRO A 149 -4.46 -1.72 -5.35
N LEU A 150 -4.00 -2.26 -4.21
CA LEU A 150 -3.06 -3.40 -4.13
C LEU A 150 -3.77 -4.74 -3.89
N ARG A 151 -5.11 -4.77 -3.98
CA ARG A 151 -5.92 -5.98 -3.71
C ARG A 151 -5.40 -7.17 -4.52
N ASN A 152 -5.10 -8.27 -3.86
CA ASN A 152 -4.65 -9.51 -4.48
C ASN A 152 -4.93 -10.71 -3.57
N ASP A 153 -5.96 -11.47 -3.93
CA ASP A 153 -6.41 -12.61 -3.15
C ASP A 153 -5.34 -13.72 -3.10
N ASP A 154 -4.59 -13.95 -4.18
CA ASP A 154 -3.55 -15.00 -4.22
C ASP A 154 -2.46 -14.80 -3.17
N PHE A 155 -2.15 -13.55 -2.84
CA PHE A 155 -1.22 -13.19 -1.77
C PHE A 155 -1.90 -13.06 -0.40
N TYR A 156 -3.22 -12.93 -0.33
CA TYR A 156 -3.94 -12.98 0.95
C TYR A 156 -4.21 -14.40 1.44
N ILE A 157 -4.31 -15.39 0.53
CA ILE A 157 -4.44 -16.82 0.88
C ILE A 157 -3.40 -17.30 1.92
N PRO A 158 -2.08 -17.08 1.75
CA PRO A 158 -1.10 -17.53 2.73
C PRO A 158 -1.29 -16.86 4.10
N VAL A 159 -1.75 -15.62 4.16
CA VAL A 159 -2.07 -14.91 5.41
C VAL A 159 -3.21 -15.62 6.15
N VAL A 160 -4.30 -15.94 5.45
CA VAL A 160 -5.45 -16.64 6.07
C VAL A 160 -5.08 -18.03 6.53
N ARG A 161 -4.32 -18.77 5.72
CA ARG A 161 -3.78 -20.09 6.14
C ARG A 161 -2.90 -19.96 7.38
N TYR A 162 -2.12 -18.89 7.49
CA TYR A 162 -1.31 -18.64 8.67
C TYR A 162 -2.20 -18.44 9.92
N ILE A 163 -3.18 -17.52 9.84
CA ILE A 163 -4.10 -17.19 10.94
C ILE A 163 -4.86 -18.42 11.44
N ILE A 164 -5.41 -19.22 10.53
CA ILE A 164 -6.18 -20.43 10.89
C ILE A 164 -5.32 -21.44 11.66
N ASN A 165 -4.03 -21.53 11.31
CA ASN A 165 -3.12 -22.52 11.88
C ASN A 165 -2.31 -22.01 13.09
N ASP A 166 -2.39 -20.71 13.41
CA ASP A 166 -1.65 -20.16 14.54
C ASP A 166 -2.32 -20.52 15.89
N SER A 167 -1.58 -20.31 16.98
CA SER A 167 -2.05 -20.55 18.35
C SER A 167 -2.46 -19.30 19.11
N ILE A 168 -2.39 -18.11 18.50
CA ILE A 168 -2.63 -16.82 19.16
C ILE A 168 -4.01 -16.27 18.81
N SER A 169 -4.43 -16.45 17.56
CA SER A 169 -5.74 -16.03 17.06
C SER A 169 -6.84 -16.85 17.73
N ASP A 170 -7.90 -16.16 18.16
CA ASP A 170 -9.05 -16.82 18.77
C ASP A 170 -9.95 -17.50 17.72
N GLU A 171 -10.92 -18.31 18.18
CA GLU A 171 -11.82 -19.01 17.26
C GLU A 171 -12.65 -18.05 16.41
N ALA A 172 -13.02 -16.87 16.92
CA ALA A 172 -13.79 -15.89 16.16
C ALA A 172 -12.95 -15.25 15.04
N GLU A 173 -11.66 -15.01 15.27
CA GLU A 173 -10.70 -14.55 14.28
C GLU A 173 -10.45 -15.61 13.21
N LYS A 174 -10.32 -16.88 13.61
CA LYS A 174 -10.18 -18.01 12.68
C LYS A 174 -11.42 -18.22 11.84
N GLU A 175 -12.61 -18.18 12.45
CA GLU A 175 -13.89 -18.24 11.75
C GLU A 175 -14.04 -17.09 10.76
N ARG A 176 -13.70 -15.86 11.16
CA ARG A 176 -13.72 -14.70 10.27
C ARG A 176 -12.74 -14.84 9.11
N ALA A 177 -11.53 -15.33 9.38
CA ALA A 177 -10.53 -15.57 8.34
C ALA A 177 -11.02 -16.63 7.36
N ASN A 178 -11.72 -17.67 7.83
CA ASN A 178 -12.26 -18.75 7.01
C ASN A 178 -13.55 -18.35 6.25
N SER A 179 -14.42 -17.53 6.83
CA SER A 179 -15.70 -17.12 6.21
C SER A 179 -15.54 -16.16 5.03
N ASN A 180 -14.37 -15.54 4.92
CA ASN A 180 -14.04 -14.53 3.92
C ASN A 180 -13.60 -15.14 2.57
N TRP A 181 -13.71 -16.46 2.41
CA TRP A 181 -13.32 -17.27 1.24
C TRP A 181 -14.43 -18.23 0.80
#